data_AF-A0A382VJN7-F1
#
_entry.id   AF-A0A382VJN7-F1
#
_cell.length_a   1.000
_cell.length_b   1.000
_cell.length_c   1.000
_cell.angle_alpha   90.00
_cell.angle_beta   90.00
_cell.angle_gamma   90.00
#
_symmetry.space_group_name_H-M   'P 1'
#
loop_
_entity.id
_entity.type
_entity.pdbx_description
1 polymer ?
#
loop_
_entity_poly.entity_id
_entity_poly.type
_entity_poly.pdbx_seq_one_letter_code
_entity_poly.pdbx_strand_id
1 'polypeptide(L)'
;QYTLIKRSGDKEDFKVSKIFTFEGLQRKEAQDAVTGDIVGIAGMKEVDIGETITDRSNPEALPLIEIDEPTLSINFLVNNSPFAGREGKFVTSRQLRERLFKEIKQNVALRVEEGNSNDTFKVSGRGELHLTILIETMRREGYEFSISRPQVVLKKIEDKIMEPEEFAIIDVEEQYMGAVMEAMGERKGTMRNMTHTETESVRLEFVIPTRGLFGFRSQLLTLTRGTGILNHSFHDYVPHCGELARRNNGVLISLENGSTTTHSLFNLQDRGVMFLGPAEEVYT
;
A
#
# COMPACT_ATOMS: atom_id res chain seq x y z
N GLN A 1 -1.72 -4.32 39.73
CA GLN A 1 -2.49 -4.97 38.64
C GLN A 1 -3.06 -3.84 37.82
N TYR A 2 -2.97 -3.92 36.50
CA TYR A 2 -3.38 -2.86 35.60
C TYR A 2 -4.49 -3.38 34.69
N THR A 3 -5.31 -2.47 34.17
CA THR A 3 -6.39 -2.80 33.25
C THR A 3 -6.05 -2.23 31.88
N LEU A 4 -6.11 -3.07 30.86
CA LEU A 4 -6.06 -2.66 29.46
C LEU A 4 -7.49 -2.38 29.01
N ILE A 5 -7.74 -1.20 28.47
CA ILE A 5 -9.00 -0.85 27.82
C ILE A 5 -8.79 -0.94 26.31
N LYS A 6 -9.47 -1.91 25.70
CA LYS A 6 -9.44 -2.14 24.26
C LYS A 6 -10.20 -1.08 23.49
N ARG A 7 -9.97 -1.00 22.18
CA ARG A 7 -10.73 -0.11 21.27
C ARG A 7 -12.25 -0.37 21.29
N SER A 8 -12.67 -1.61 21.57
CA SER A 8 -14.08 -1.99 21.71
C SER A 8 -14.72 -1.48 23.01
N GLY A 9 -13.92 -1.00 23.96
CA GLY A 9 -14.35 -0.68 25.32
C GLY A 9 -14.21 -1.86 26.30
N ASP A 10 -13.82 -3.04 25.82
CA ASP A 10 -13.57 -4.21 26.67
C ASP A 10 -12.38 -3.97 27.61
N LYS A 11 -12.48 -4.49 28.83
CA LYS A 11 -11.46 -4.33 29.88
C LYS A 11 -10.80 -5.66 30.18
N GLU A 12 -9.49 -5.72 30.09
CA GLU A 12 -8.70 -6.90 30.44
C GLU A 12 -7.67 -6.59 31.52
N ASP A 13 -7.75 -7.29 32.64
CA ASP A 13 -6.80 -7.15 33.73
C ASP A 13 -5.52 -7.94 33.44
N PHE A 14 -4.37 -7.30 33.64
CA PHE A 14 -3.07 -7.92 33.46
C PHE A 14 -2.07 -7.50 34.55
N LYS A 15 -0.96 -8.23 34.60
CA LYS A 15 0.15 -7.95 35.53
C LYS A 15 1.39 -7.57 34.73
N VAL A 16 1.89 -6.37 34.97
CA VAL A 16 3.18 -5.91 34.44
C VAL A 16 4.28 -6.78 35.05
N SER A 17 5.14 -7.34 34.20
CA SER A 17 6.31 -8.10 34.61
C SER A 17 7.56 -7.24 34.67
N LYS A 18 7.77 -6.36 33.68
CA LYS A 18 8.91 -5.45 33.59
C LYS A 18 8.53 -4.14 32.90
N ILE A 19 9.23 -3.07 33.25
CA ILE A 19 9.16 -1.76 32.60
C ILE A 19 10.55 -1.44 32.04
N PHE A 20 10.58 -0.91 30.81
CA PHE A 20 11.79 -0.49 30.13
C PHE A 20 11.70 0.99 29.79
N THR A 21 12.76 1.74 30.09
CA THR A 21 12.97 3.10 29.59
C THR A 21 14.01 3.08 28.47
N PHE A 22 14.07 4.17 27.70
CA PHE A 22 14.99 4.29 26.57
C PHE A 22 16.06 5.34 26.88
N GLU A 23 17.33 4.95 26.81
CA GLU A 23 18.49 5.83 26.97
C GLU A 23 19.29 5.79 25.66
N GLY A 24 19.12 6.81 24.83
CA GLY A 24 19.60 6.80 23.44
C GLY A 24 18.96 5.68 22.62
N LEU A 25 19.79 4.77 22.10
CA LEU A 25 19.34 3.59 21.34
C LEU A 25 19.17 2.32 22.21
N GLN A 26 19.50 2.40 23.50
CA GLN A 26 19.48 1.24 24.39
C GLN A 26 18.20 1.22 25.23
N ARG A 27 17.67 0.01 25.44
CA ARG A 27 16.57 -0.26 26.38
C ARG A 27 17.15 -0.63 27.74
N LYS A 28 16.71 0.03 28.79
CA LYS A 28 17.15 -0.22 30.17
C LYS A 28 15.95 -0.57 31.04
N GLU A 29 16.09 -1.59 31.88
CA GLU A 29 15.05 -1.96 32.84
C GLU A 29 14.94 -0.87 33.92
N ALA A 30 13.71 -0.40 34.17
CA ALA A 30 13.40 0.64 35.15
C ALA A 30 12.38 0.09 36.16
N GLN A 31 12.43 0.62 37.39
CA GLN A 31 11.47 0.24 38.43
C GLN A 31 10.15 0.98 38.27
N ASP A 32 10.22 2.28 37.94
CA ASP A 32 9.07 3.17 37.79
C ASP A 32 9.24 4.05 36.54
N ALA A 33 8.13 4.61 36.06
CA ALA A 33 8.09 5.56 34.96
C ALA A 33 7.09 6.67 35.30
N VAL A 34 7.38 7.90 34.87
CA VAL A 34 6.55 9.07 35.16
C VAL A 34 5.83 9.60 33.92
N THR A 35 4.90 10.52 34.13
CA THR A 35 4.17 11.17 33.04
C THR A 35 5.14 11.86 32.08
N GLY A 36 5.01 11.56 30.78
CA GLY A 36 5.88 12.10 29.72
C GLY A 36 6.95 11.13 29.24
N ASP A 37 7.19 10.03 29.97
CA ASP A 37 8.18 9.02 29.56
C ASP A 37 7.66 8.13 28.43
N ILE A 38 8.55 7.80 27.49
CA ILE A 38 8.33 6.73 26.51
C ILE A 38 8.88 5.44 27.11
N VAL A 39 8.00 4.45 27.30
CA VAL A 39 8.35 3.19 27.95
C VAL A 39 7.91 1.96 27.19
N GLY A 40 8.64 0.87 27.37
CA GLY A 40 8.21 -0.47 26.97
C GLY A 40 7.69 -1.24 28.17
N ILE A 41 6.51 -1.82 28.08
CA ILE A 41 5.90 -2.61 29.15
C ILE A 41 5.87 -4.08 28.73
N ALA A 42 6.35 -4.98 29.58
CA ALA A 42 6.22 -6.42 29.40
C ALA A 42 5.17 -7.01 30.35
N GLY A 43 4.50 -8.09 29.92
CA GLY A 43 3.50 -8.81 30.73
C GLY A 43 2.12 -8.94 30.07
N MET A 44 1.92 -8.35 28.89
CA MET A 44 0.70 -8.49 28.10
C MET A 44 0.91 -9.48 26.95
N LYS A 45 -0.15 -10.24 26.61
CA LYS A 45 -0.11 -11.20 25.49
C LYS A 45 -0.36 -10.52 24.15
N GLU A 46 -1.41 -9.71 24.07
CA GLU A 46 -1.82 -8.99 22.87
C GLU A 46 -2.25 -7.57 23.27
N VAL A 47 -1.72 -6.57 22.56
CA VAL A 47 -2.04 -5.15 22.71
C VAL A 47 -2.08 -4.56 21.31
N ASP A 48 -3.14 -3.84 21.00
CA ASP A 48 -3.28 -3.13 19.74
C ASP A 48 -2.95 -1.63 19.89
N ILE A 49 -2.58 -1.00 18.78
CA ILE A 49 -2.22 0.43 18.77
C ILE A 49 -3.49 1.28 19.00
N GLY A 50 -3.37 2.23 19.93
CA GLY A 50 -4.45 3.13 20.34
C GLY A 50 -5.25 2.65 21.54
N GLU A 51 -4.89 1.51 22.16
CA GLU A 51 -5.48 1.06 23.42
C GLU A 51 -4.88 1.79 24.63
N THR A 52 -5.63 1.87 25.73
CA THR A 52 -5.22 2.59 26.95
C THR A 52 -4.94 1.62 28.09
N ILE A 53 -3.76 1.71 28.69
CA ILE A 53 -3.43 1.01 29.94
C ILE A 53 -3.68 1.96 31.10
N THR A 54 -4.43 1.49 32.09
CA THR A 54 -4.82 2.31 33.24
C THR A 54 -4.76 1.52 34.56
N ASP A 55 -4.85 2.24 35.67
CA ASP A 55 -4.98 1.62 36.99
C ASP A 55 -6.36 0.96 37.12
N ARG A 56 -6.39 -0.20 37.75
CA ARG A 56 -7.63 -0.95 37.99
C ARG A 56 -8.68 -0.17 38.78
N SER A 57 -8.23 0.71 39.68
CA SER A 57 -9.08 1.46 40.61
C SER A 57 -9.76 2.65 39.95
N ASN A 58 -9.16 3.21 38.89
CA ASN A 58 -9.72 4.34 38.16
C ASN A 58 -9.55 4.17 36.64
N PRO A 59 -10.32 3.28 36.01
CA PRO A 59 -10.15 2.96 34.61
C PRO A 59 -10.76 4.04 33.70
N GLU A 60 -9.92 4.95 33.24
CA GLU A 60 -10.26 5.97 32.25
C GLU A 60 -9.57 5.69 30.91
N ALA A 61 -10.36 5.70 29.82
CA ALA A 61 -9.87 5.47 28.47
C ALA A 61 -9.49 6.80 27.82
N LEU A 62 -8.33 6.86 27.16
CA LEU A 62 -7.98 8.00 26.33
C LEU A 62 -8.81 7.98 25.03
N PRO A 63 -9.06 9.16 24.42
CA PRO A 63 -9.75 9.23 23.15
C PRO A 63 -9.00 8.42 22.09
N LEU A 64 -9.76 7.62 21.34
CA LEU A 64 -9.19 6.78 20.29
C LEU A 64 -8.68 7.66 19.15
N ILE A 65 -7.48 7.35 18.67
CA ILE A 65 -6.98 7.89 17.42
C ILE A 65 -7.71 7.17 16.29
N GLU A 66 -8.45 7.94 15.49
CA GLU A 66 -9.04 7.45 14.24
C GLU A 66 -7.92 7.16 13.24
N ILE A 67 -8.01 6.00 12.60
CA ILE A 67 -6.97 5.50 11.71
C ILE A 67 -7.62 5.41 10.34
N ASP A 68 -7.06 6.17 9.40
CA ASP A 68 -7.57 6.20 8.02
C ASP A 68 -7.72 4.79 7.48
N GLU A 69 -8.91 4.53 6.96
CA GLU A 69 -9.29 3.25 6.37
C GLU A 69 -8.48 2.96 5.10
N PRO A 70 -8.29 1.67 4.76
CA PRO A 70 -7.58 1.31 3.54
C PRO A 70 -8.37 1.73 2.30
N THR A 71 -7.72 2.42 1.37
CA THR A 71 -8.30 2.88 0.10
C THR A 71 -8.02 1.91 -1.05
N LEU A 72 -7.00 1.05 -0.89
CA LEU A 72 -6.52 0.12 -1.90
C LEU A 72 -6.40 -1.30 -1.39
N SER A 73 -6.62 -2.26 -2.30
CA SER A 73 -6.56 -3.69 -2.03
C SER A 73 -5.81 -4.43 -3.13
N ILE A 74 -4.95 -5.36 -2.75
CA ILE A 74 -4.17 -6.24 -3.63
C ILE A 74 -4.27 -7.66 -3.07
N ASN A 75 -4.47 -8.65 -3.94
CA ASN A 75 -4.36 -10.05 -3.54
C ASN A 75 -2.89 -10.49 -3.59
N PHE A 76 -2.41 -11.01 -2.48
CA PHE A 76 -1.13 -11.71 -2.33
C PHE A 76 -1.40 -13.19 -2.50
N LEU A 77 -0.73 -13.82 -3.45
CA LEU A 77 -0.91 -15.22 -3.79
C LEU A 77 0.39 -15.97 -3.59
N VAL A 78 0.29 -17.22 -3.15
CA VAL A 78 1.44 -18.14 -3.20
C VAL A 78 1.91 -18.28 -4.64
N ASN A 79 3.23 -18.24 -4.86
CA ASN A 79 3.77 -18.46 -6.19
C ASN A 79 3.54 -19.91 -6.62
N ASN A 80 2.71 -20.10 -7.63
CA ASN A 80 2.42 -21.40 -8.25
C ASN A 80 3.03 -21.52 -9.67
N SER A 81 3.97 -20.64 -10.02
CA SER A 81 4.65 -20.67 -11.31
C SER A 81 5.68 -21.82 -11.39
N PRO A 82 6.13 -22.20 -12.61
CA PRO A 82 7.21 -23.17 -12.79
C PRO A 82 8.55 -22.79 -12.15
N PHE A 83 8.72 -21.52 -11.77
CA PHE A 83 9.92 -21.01 -11.09
C PHE A 83 9.77 -20.89 -9.58
N ALA A 84 8.65 -21.39 -9.02
CA ALA A 84 8.40 -21.36 -7.60
C ALA A 84 9.55 -21.97 -6.78
N GLY A 85 10.09 -21.19 -5.84
CA GLY A 85 11.13 -21.65 -4.89
C GLY A 85 12.54 -21.73 -5.45
N ARG A 86 12.82 -21.08 -6.59
CA ARG A 86 14.19 -20.98 -7.14
C ARG A 86 15.00 -19.87 -6.47
N GLU A 87 14.37 -18.74 -6.13
CA GLU A 87 15.04 -17.58 -5.53
C GLU A 87 14.58 -17.34 -4.08
N GLY A 88 13.30 -17.57 -3.80
CA GLY A 88 12.69 -17.37 -2.49
C GLY A 88 12.96 -18.51 -1.52
N LYS A 89 13.20 -18.15 -0.26
CA LYS A 89 13.29 -19.10 0.86
C LYS A 89 11.91 -19.41 1.46
N PHE A 90 10.99 -18.44 1.40
CA PHE A 90 9.66 -18.53 1.97
C PHE A 90 8.61 -18.48 0.87
N VAL A 91 8.02 -19.65 0.56
CA VAL A 91 7.09 -19.82 -0.57
C VAL A 91 5.75 -20.41 -0.16
N THR A 92 5.61 -20.91 1.08
CA THR A 92 4.38 -21.60 1.49
C THR A 92 3.30 -20.63 1.96
N SER A 93 2.03 -20.99 1.75
CA SER A 93 0.87 -20.22 2.26
C SER A 93 0.98 -19.93 3.76
N ARG A 94 1.40 -20.93 4.57
CA ARG A 94 1.58 -20.75 6.02
C ARG A 94 2.59 -19.66 6.36
N GLN A 95 3.75 -19.66 5.69
CA GLN A 95 4.79 -18.65 5.93
C GLN A 95 4.31 -17.26 5.52
N LEU A 96 3.63 -17.15 4.36
CA LEU A 96 3.05 -15.89 3.88
C LEU A 96 2.01 -15.35 4.86
N ARG A 97 1.09 -16.21 5.31
CA ARG A 97 0.08 -15.89 6.32
C ARG A 97 0.69 -15.40 7.61
N GLU A 98 1.62 -16.15 8.20
CA GLU A 98 2.29 -15.77 9.45
C GLU A 98 2.95 -14.39 9.33
N ARG A 99 3.57 -14.09 8.18
CA ARG A 99 4.21 -12.80 7.92
C ARG A 99 3.23 -11.64 7.78
N LEU A 100 2.14 -11.84 7.04
CA LEU A 100 1.11 -10.82 6.82
C LEU A 100 0.35 -10.51 8.13
N PHE A 101 -0.02 -11.53 8.90
CA PHE A 101 -0.68 -11.33 10.19
C PHE A 101 0.24 -10.73 11.25
N LYS A 102 1.55 -10.99 11.18
CA LYS A 102 2.54 -10.30 12.00
C LYS A 102 2.61 -8.80 11.66
N GLU A 103 2.49 -8.43 10.39
CA GLU A 103 2.50 -7.04 9.95
C GLU A 103 1.32 -6.25 10.51
N ILE A 104 0.12 -6.82 10.55
CA ILE A 104 -1.08 -6.17 11.09
C ILE A 104 -0.87 -5.69 12.54
N LYS A 105 -0.13 -6.46 13.36
CA LYS A 105 0.18 -6.10 14.75
C LYS A 105 1.06 -4.85 14.87
N GLN A 106 1.86 -4.57 13.83
CA GLN A 106 2.76 -3.42 13.80
C GLN A 106 2.16 -2.24 13.01
N ASN A 107 1.23 -2.53 12.11
CA ASN A 107 0.72 -1.60 11.12
C ASN A 107 -0.80 -1.56 11.12
N VAL A 108 -1.34 -0.57 11.83
CA VAL A 108 -2.79 -0.41 12.00
C VAL A 108 -3.52 0.05 10.75
N ALA A 109 -2.79 0.54 9.75
CA ALA A 109 -3.35 0.95 8.47
C ALA A 109 -3.58 -0.23 7.51
N LEU A 110 -3.00 -1.39 7.83
CA LEU A 110 -3.10 -2.59 7.03
C LEU A 110 -4.31 -3.44 7.47
N ARG A 111 -5.03 -4.00 6.51
CA ARG A 111 -6.05 -5.03 6.73
C ARG A 111 -5.70 -6.23 5.88
N VAL A 112 -5.76 -7.42 6.45
CA VAL A 112 -5.51 -8.66 5.72
C VAL A 112 -6.73 -9.55 5.92
N GLU A 113 -7.33 -9.96 4.81
CA GLU A 113 -8.45 -10.89 4.76
C GLU A 113 -7.97 -12.17 4.08
N GLU A 114 -8.36 -13.33 4.60
CA GLU A 114 -8.16 -14.59 3.89
C GLU A 114 -9.12 -14.62 2.69
N GLY A 115 -8.60 -14.95 1.51
CA GLY A 115 -9.37 -14.98 0.28
C GLY A 115 -10.20 -16.26 0.14
N ASN A 116 -10.82 -16.44 -1.03
CA ASN A 116 -11.66 -17.60 -1.33
C ASN A 116 -10.86 -18.92 -1.40
N SER A 117 -9.54 -18.84 -1.61
CA SER A 117 -8.63 -19.99 -1.56
C SER A 117 -7.63 -19.80 -0.43
N ASN A 118 -7.18 -20.91 0.15
CA ASN A 118 -6.19 -20.92 1.23
C ASN A 118 -4.82 -20.35 0.82
N ASP A 119 -4.61 -20.07 -0.47
CA ASP A 119 -3.37 -19.54 -1.05
C ASP A 119 -3.47 -18.07 -1.44
N THR A 120 -4.61 -17.42 -1.19
CA THR A 120 -4.85 -16.02 -1.53
C THR A 120 -5.15 -15.21 -0.27
N PHE A 121 -4.45 -14.09 -0.10
CA PHE A 121 -4.68 -13.14 0.99
C PHE A 121 -4.97 -11.77 0.40
N LYS A 122 -6.14 -11.22 0.68
CA LYS A 122 -6.51 -9.87 0.25
C LYS A 122 -5.94 -8.87 1.24
N VAL A 123 -4.93 -8.12 0.82
CA VAL A 123 -4.21 -7.14 1.63
C VAL A 123 -4.66 -5.75 1.21
N SER A 124 -5.18 -4.99 2.16
CA SER A 124 -5.68 -3.64 1.93
C SER A 124 -4.89 -2.62 2.76
N GLY A 125 -4.54 -1.49 2.14
CA GLY A 125 -3.74 -0.43 2.75
C GLY A 125 -4.15 0.96 2.27
N ARG A 126 -3.57 1.99 2.92
CA ARG A 126 -3.85 3.42 2.66
C ARG A 126 -3.43 3.98 1.29
N GLY A 127 -2.65 3.25 0.50
CA GLY A 127 -2.07 3.79 -0.72
C GLY A 127 -1.16 2.80 -1.44
N GLU A 128 -0.82 3.10 -2.69
CA GLU A 128 0.04 2.27 -3.53
C GLU A 128 1.43 2.13 -2.89
N LEU A 129 2.03 3.27 -2.50
CA LEU A 129 3.36 3.30 -1.87
C LEU A 129 3.43 2.45 -0.60
N HIS A 130 2.37 2.47 0.22
CA HIS A 130 2.32 1.68 1.45
C HIS A 130 2.42 0.18 1.15
N LEU A 131 1.65 -0.30 0.16
CA LEU A 131 1.70 -1.71 -0.25
C LEU A 131 3.02 -2.05 -0.96
N THR A 132 3.59 -1.13 -1.75
CA THR A 132 4.90 -1.30 -2.38
C THR A 132 6.00 -1.50 -1.34
N ILE A 133 6.01 -0.72 -0.25
CA ILE A 133 6.99 -0.88 0.84
C ILE A 133 6.88 -2.26 1.47
N LEU A 134 5.65 -2.73 1.74
CA LEU A 134 5.43 -4.08 2.28
C LEU A 134 5.98 -5.15 1.35
N ILE A 135 5.64 -5.08 0.05
CA ILE A 135 6.09 -6.04 -0.96
C ILE A 135 7.62 -6.06 -1.05
N GLU A 136 8.26 -4.91 -1.16
CA GLU A 136 9.72 -4.80 -1.29
C GLU A 136 10.44 -5.27 -0.02
N THR A 137 9.88 -4.98 1.16
CA THR A 137 10.42 -5.47 2.43
C THR A 137 10.37 -6.99 2.50
N MET A 138 9.21 -7.59 2.18
CA MET A 138 9.07 -9.05 2.14
C MET A 138 9.99 -9.70 1.09
N ARG A 139 10.17 -9.08 -0.07
CA ARG A 139 11.12 -9.55 -1.10
C ARG A 139 12.56 -9.57 -0.55
N ARG A 140 12.99 -8.52 0.16
CA ARG A 140 14.32 -8.46 0.80
C ARG A 140 14.49 -9.47 1.94
N GLU A 141 13.41 -9.82 2.62
CA GLU A 141 13.38 -10.89 3.62
C GLU A 141 13.49 -12.30 2.99
N GLY A 142 13.32 -12.42 1.66
CA GLY A 142 13.42 -13.67 0.92
C GLY A 142 12.08 -14.39 0.72
N TYR A 143 10.96 -13.67 0.85
CA TYR A 143 9.64 -14.18 0.46
C TYR A 143 9.47 -14.10 -1.06
N GLU A 144 8.83 -15.14 -1.61
CA GLU A 144 8.47 -15.20 -3.02
C GLU A 144 6.98 -15.53 -3.12
N PHE A 145 6.27 -14.62 -3.78
CA PHE A 145 4.81 -14.63 -3.91
C PHE A 145 4.41 -13.84 -5.15
N SER A 146 3.18 -14.02 -5.61
CA SER A 146 2.59 -13.26 -6.71
C SER A 146 1.60 -12.23 -6.17
N ILE A 147 1.36 -11.16 -6.93
CA ILE A 147 0.39 -10.12 -6.58
C ILE A 147 -0.60 -9.91 -7.71
N SER A 148 -1.86 -9.61 -7.38
CA SER A 148 -2.85 -9.19 -8.36
C SER A 148 -2.72 -7.70 -8.71
N ARG A 149 -3.45 -7.28 -9.74
CA ARG A 149 -3.66 -5.85 -10.00
C ARG A 149 -4.31 -5.18 -8.78
N PRO A 150 -3.86 -3.98 -8.37
CA PRO A 150 -4.51 -3.21 -7.31
C PRO A 150 -5.93 -2.80 -7.71
N GLN A 151 -6.81 -2.84 -6.73
CA GLN A 151 -8.21 -2.45 -6.84
C GLN A 151 -8.55 -1.46 -5.73
N VAL A 152 -9.43 -0.52 -6.02
CA VAL A 152 -9.95 0.41 -5.01
C VAL A 152 -10.92 -0.30 -4.09
N VAL A 153 -10.93 0.08 -2.81
CA VAL A 153 -11.89 -0.43 -1.83
C VAL A 153 -13.21 0.31 -2.05
N LEU A 154 -14.15 -0.38 -2.72
CA LEU A 154 -15.50 0.12 -2.93
C LEU A 154 -16.33 -0.02 -1.65
N LYS A 155 -17.11 1.01 -1.33
CA LYS A 155 -18.05 0.99 -0.21
C LYS A 155 -19.48 1.01 -0.73
N LYS A 156 -20.38 0.29 -0.05
CA LYS A 156 -21.81 0.38 -0.30
C LYS A 156 -22.44 1.26 0.77
N ILE A 157 -22.85 2.46 0.41
CA ILE A 157 -23.52 3.42 1.30
C ILE A 157 -24.88 3.74 0.67
N GLU A 158 -25.97 3.54 1.42
CA GLU A 158 -27.34 3.85 0.96
C GLU A 158 -27.69 3.25 -0.43
N ASP A 159 -27.35 1.96 -0.63
CA ASP A 159 -27.50 1.22 -1.89
C ASP A 159 -26.71 1.72 -3.11
N LYS A 160 -25.86 2.73 -2.95
CA LYS A 160 -24.95 3.22 -4.00
C LYS A 160 -23.53 2.68 -3.79
N ILE A 161 -22.88 2.32 -4.89
CA ILE A 161 -21.46 1.96 -4.89
C ILE A 161 -20.66 3.25 -4.92
N MET A 162 -19.90 3.47 -3.86
CA MET A 162 -19.02 4.61 -3.67
C MET A 162 -17.58 4.15 -3.90
N GLU A 163 -16.81 4.95 -4.65
CA GLU A 163 -15.38 4.78 -4.83
C GLU A 163 -14.61 5.94 -4.15
N PRO A 164 -13.39 5.68 -3.66
CA PRO A 164 -12.59 6.73 -3.04
C PRO A 164 -12.05 7.70 -4.10
N GLU A 165 -12.15 8.99 -3.83
CA GLU A 165 -11.49 10.04 -4.60
C GLU A 165 -10.33 10.69 -3.82
N GLU A 166 -9.38 11.20 -4.57
CA GLU A 166 -8.17 11.82 -4.06
C GLU A 166 -8.05 13.25 -4.59
N PHE A 167 -7.51 14.12 -3.75
CA PHE A 167 -7.08 15.45 -4.12
C PHE A 167 -5.63 15.37 -4.58
N ALA A 168 -5.39 15.62 -5.87
CA ALA A 168 -4.07 15.57 -6.49
C ALA A 168 -3.57 17.00 -6.77
N ILE A 169 -2.39 17.31 -6.27
CA ILE A 169 -1.65 18.54 -6.53
C ILE A 169 -0.46 18.18 -7.41
N ILE A 170 -0.44 18.77 -8.61
CA ILE A 170 0.59 18.52 -9.62
C ILE A 170 1.32 19.82 -9.91
N ASP A 171 2.62 19.85 -9.65
CA ASP A 171 3.49 20.96 -10.01
C ASP A 171 4.30 20.59 -11.25
N VAL A 172 4.16 21.37 -12.33
CA VAL A 172 4.84 21.14 -13.61
C VAL A 172 5.24 22.45 -14.26
N GLU A 173 6.23 22.41 -15.14
CA GLU A 173 6.57 23.54 -16.01
C GLU A 173 5.42 23.84 -17.00
N GLU A 174 5.23 25.11 -17.33
CA GLU A 174 4.14 25.57 -18.20
C GLU A 174 4.07 24.83 -19.55
N GLN A 175 5.23 24.48 -20.12
CA GLN A 175 5.33 23.73 -21.39
C GLN A 175 4.70 22.32 -21.34
N TYR A 176 4.62 21.70 -20.16
CA TYR A 176 4.07 20.35 -19.99
C TYR A 176 2.61 20.35 -19.49
N MET A 177 2.10 21.51 -19.09
CA MET A 177 0.76 21.66 -18.50
C MET A 177 -0.34 21.04 -19.37
N GLY A 178 -0.35 21.32 -20.68
CA GLY A 178 -1.39 20.84 -21.59
C GLY A 178 -1.48 19.30 -21.65
N ALA A 179 -0.33 18.63 -21.77
CA ALA A 179 -0.27 17.17 -21.82
C ALA A 179 -0.71 16.52 -20.49
N VAL A 180 -0.39 17.16 -19.36
CA VAL A 180 -0.80 16.69 -18.02
C VAL A 180 -2.30 16.87 -17.82
N MET A 181 -2.87 18.00 -18.24
CA MET A 181 -4.31 18.25 -18.18
C MET A 181 -5.10 17.24 -19.02
N GLU A 182 -4.65 16.95 -20.23
CA GLU A 182 -5.28 15.94 -21.10
C GLU A 182 -5.26 14.55 -20.44
N ALA A 183 -4.09 14.13 -19.95
CA ALA A 183 -3.94 12.84 -19.28
C ALA A 183 -4.81 12.71 -18.00
N MET A 184 -4.95 13.79 -17.22
CA MET A 184 -5.84 13.81 -16.06
C MET A 184 -7.32 13.78 -16.47
N GLY A 185 -7.69 14.47 -17.55
CA GLY A 185 -9.05 14.48 -18.10
C GLY A 185 -9.51 13.11 -18.60
N GLU A 186 -8.64 12.37 -19.30
CA GLU A 186 -8.92 10.98 -19.72
C GLU A 186 -9.20 10.06 -18.53
N ARG A 187 -8.59 10.36 -17.38
CA ARG A 187 -8.72 9.61 -16.11
C ARG A 187 -9.87 10.11 -15.23
N LYS A 188 -10.78 10.92 -15.79
CA LYS A 188 -11.93 11.54 -15.09
C LYS A 188 -11.52 12.48 -13.94
N GLY A 189 -10.32 13.05 -14.00
CA GLY A 189 -9.90 14.10 -13.09
C GLY A 189 -10.65 15.40 -13.37
N THR A 190 -11.20 16.01 -12.33
CA THR A 190 -11.87 17.32 -12.38
C THR A 190 -10.94 18.37 -11.80
N MET A 191 -10.55 19.36 -12.62
CA MET A 191 -9.72 20.47 -12.14
C MET A 191 -10.52 21.33 -11.17
N ARG A 192 -9.93 21.62 -10.01
CA ARG A 192 -10.48 22.54 -9.00
C ARG A 192 -9.85 23.91 -9.09
N ASN A 193 -8.54 23.95 -9.30
CA ASN A 193 -7.80 25.20 -9.32
C ASN A 193 -6.54 25.08 -10.19
N MET A 194 -6.07 26.22 -10.67
CA MET A 194 -4.82 26.36 -11.40
C MET A 194 -4.15 27.66 -10.96
N THR A 195 -2.93 27.57 -10.48
CA THR A 195 -2.16 28.73 -10.00
C THR A 195 -0.80 28.77 -10.68
N HIS A 196 -0.50 29.89 -11.33
CA HIS A 196 0.83 30.15 -11.87
C HIS A 196 1.74 30.61 -10.73
N THR A 197 2.85 29.92 -10.54
CA THR A 197 3.90 30.33 -9.59
C THR A 197 4.84 31.31 -10.29
N GLU A 198 5.50 32.17 -9.53
CA GLU A 198 6.45 33.17 -10.06
C GLU A 198 7.67 32.56 -10.77
N THR A 199 7.91 31.25 -10.62
CA THR A 199 9.08 30.50 -11.11
C THR A 199 8.81 29.62 -12.35
N GLU A 200 7.97 30.06 -13.29
CA GLU A 200 7.60 29.31 -14.53
C GLU A 200 6.94 27.93 -14.29
N SER A 201 6.58 27.63 -13.05
CA SER A 201 5.88 26.40 -12.65
C SER A 201 4.40 26.68 -12.43
N VAL A 202 3.55 25.78 -12.92
CA VAL A 202 2.10 25.82 -12.72
C VAL A 202 1.71 24.73 -11.73
N ARG A 203 0.97 25.13 -10.71
CA ARG A 203 0.32 24.24 -9.76
C ARG A 203 -1.09 23.94 -10.23
N LEU A 204 -1.38 22.66 -10.46
CA LEU A 204 -2.67 22.16 -10.87
C LEU A 204 -3.29 21.35 -9.72
N GLU A 205 -4.52 21.69 -9.35
CA GLU A 205 -5.27 20.99 -8.32
C GLU A 205 -6.44 20.23 -8.97
N PHE A 206 -6.47 18.92 -8.77
CA PHE A 206 -7.50 18.03 -9.30
C PHE A 206 -8.16 17.23 -8.19
N VAL A 207 -9.45 16.94 -8.37
CA VAL A 207 -10.13 15.85 -7.68
C VAL A 207 -10.29 14.72 -8.68
N ILE A 208 -9.80 13.52 -8.34
CA ILE A 208 -9.74 12.38 -9.25
C ILE A 208 -10.08 11.09 -8.49
N PRO A 209 -10.83 10.15 -9.10
CA PRO A 209 -11.01 8.83 -8.49
C PRO A 209 -9.66 8.15 -8.26
N THR A 210 -9.48 7.48 -7.13
CA THR A 210 -8.22 6.78 -6.76
C THR A 210 -7.75 5.84 -7.87
N ARG A 211 -8.71 5.15 -8.54
CA ARG A 211 -8.44 4.25 -9.66
C ARG A 211 -7.84 4.97 -10.88
N GLY A 212 -8.16 6.25 -11.06
CA GLY A 212 -7.61 7.13 -12.08
C GLY A 212 -6.14 7.45 -11.86
N LEU A 213 -5.64 7.43 -10.62
CA LEU A 213 -4.23 7.69 -10.33
C LEU A 213 -3.29 6.49 -10.58
N PHE A 214 -3.83 5.29 -10.79
CA PHE A 214 -3.00 4.10 -11.01
C PHE A 214 -2.03 4.25 -12.19
N GLY A 215 -0.74 4.10 -11.89
CA GLY A 215 0.35 4.24 -12.85
C GLY A 215 0.54 5.65 -13.40
N PHE A 216 -0.24 6.64 -12.95
CA PHE A 216 -0.13 8.02 -13.43
C PHE A 216 1.22 8.63 -13.06
N ARG A 217 1.79 8.28 -11.91
CA ARG A 217 3.12 8.76 -11.48
C ARG A 217 4.20 8.48 -12.53
N SER A 218 4.26 7.25 -13.05
CA SER A 218 5.24 6.88 -14.09
C SER A 218 4.96 7.61 -15.41
N GLN A 219 3.69 7.79 -15.76
CA GLN A 219 3.29 8.55 -16.95
C GLN A 219 3.67 10.03 -16.81
N LEU A 220 3.43 10.64 -15.65
CA LEU A 220 3.77 12.04 -15.36
C LEU A 220 5.27 12.26 -15.51
N LEU A 221 6.11 11.38 -14.94
CA LEU A 221 7.56 11.46 -15.09
C LEU A 221 7.99 11.37 -16.57
N THR A 222 7.28 10.57 -17.37
CA THR A 222 7.56 10.45 -18.80
C THR A 222 7.15 11.73 -19.55
N LEU A 223 5.97 12.27 -19.27
CA LEU A 223 5.43 13.48 -19.91
C LEU A 223 6.27 14.73 -19.59
N THR A 224 6.73 14.83 -18.35
CA THR A 224 7.47 15.99 -17.82
C THR A 224 8.98 15.82 -17.85
N ARG A 225 9.48 14.74 -18.46
CA ARG A 225 10.92 14.38 -18.47
C ARG A 225 11.55 14.34 -17.07
N GLY A 226 10.74 14.00 -16.07
CA GLY A 226 11.14 13.86 -14.67
C GLY A 226 11.03 15.11 -13.80
N THR A 227 10.61 16.25 -14.32
CA THR A 227 10.52 17.49 -13.52
C THR A 227 9.19 17.65 -12.78
N GLY A 228 8.16 16.89 -13.16
CA GLY A 228 6.85 16.96 -12.54
C GLY A 228 6.78 16.36 -11.14
N ILE A 229 6.13 17.08 -10.23
CA ILE A 229 5.87 16.64 -8.85
C ILE A 229 4.39 16.33 -8.70
N LEU A 230 4.07 15.15 -8.19
CA LEU A 230 2.71 14.73 -7.84
C LEU A 230 2.64 14.48 -6.34
N ASN A 231 1.75 15.22 -5.68
CA ASN A 231 1.29 14.94 -4.33
C ASN A 231 -0.19 14.62 -4.39
N HIS A 232 -0.65 13.68 -3.59
CA HIS A 232 -2.07 13.40 -3.50
C HIS A 232 -2.43 12.96 -2.08
N SER A 233 -3.67 13.19 -1.71
CA SER A 233 -4.24 12.75 -0.44
C SER A 233 -5.68 12.33 -0.65
N PHE A 234 -6.15 11.38 0.17
CA PHE A 234 -7.56 11.03 0.24
C PHE A 234 -8.42 12.29 0.45
N HIS A 235 -9.50 12.43 -0.32
CA HIS A 235 -10.42 13.56 -0.24
C HIS A 235 -11.76 13.14 0.34
N ASP A 236 -12.48 12.24 -0.36
CA ASP A 236 -13.79 11.74 0.07
C ASP A 236 -14.16 10.44 -0.66
N TYR A 237 -15.35 9.90 -0.39
CA TYR A 237 -16.01 8.85 -1.17
C TYR A 237 -17.08 9.46 -2.07
N VAL A 238 -17.01 9.17 -3.37
CA VAL A 238 -17.98 9.64 -4.36
C VAL A 238 -18.68 8.49 -5.08
N PRO A 239 -19.89 8.71 -5.64
CA PRO A 239 -20.53 7.71 -6.47
C PRO A 239 -19.62 7.26 -7.60
N HIS A 240 -19.61 5.95 -7.87
CA HIS A 240 -18.75 5.36 -8.88
C HIS A 240 -18.83 6.09 -10.24
N CYS A 241 -17.71 6.66 -10.67
CA CYS A 241 -17.55 7.56 -11.82
C CYS A 241 -17.54 6.83 -13.18
N GLY A 242 -17.88 5.54 -13.20
CA GLY A 242 -18.00 4.72 -14.41
C GLY A 242 -16.71 3.99 -14.77
N GLU A 243 -16.67 3.37 -15.96
CA GLU A 243 -15.48 2.67 -16.43
C GLU A 243 -14.37 3.66 -16.82
N LEU A 244 -13.13 3.35 -16.42
CA LEU A 244 -11.94 4.09 -16.85
C LEU A 244 -11.33 3.39 -18.05
N ALA A 245 -10.64 4.16 -18.90
CA ALA A 245 -9.95 3.63 -20.06
C ALA A 245 -9.01 2.48 -19.67
N ARG A 246 -9.12 1.36 -20.40
CA ARG A 246 -8.25 0.19 -20.21
C ARG A 246 -6.90 0.42 -20.87
N ARG A 247 -5.93 -0.43 -20.54
CA ARG A 247 -4.60 -0.41 -21.17
C ARG A 247 -4.75 -0.53 -22.70
N ASN A 248 -4.21 0.43 -23.45
CA ASN A 248 -4.27 0.43 -24.91
C ASN A 248 -3.37 -0.64 -25.55
N ASN A 249 -2.34 -1.10 -24.83
CA ASN A 249 -1.33 -2.02 -25.36
C ASN A 249 -1.65 -3.49 -25.02
N GLY A 250 -1.34 -4.39 -25.95
CA GLY A 250 -1.30 -5.83 -25.70
C GLY A 250 -0.14 -6.26 -24.79
N VAL A 251 -0.08 -7.55 -24.48
CA VAL A 251 1.08 -8.20 -23.84
C VAL A 251 1.61 -9.29 -24.75
N LEU A 252 2.93 -9.47 -24.74
CA LEU A 252 3.58 -10.61 -25.37
C LEU A 252 3.74 -11.69 -24.29
N ILE A 253 3.19 -12.88 -24.54
CA ILE A 253 3.18 -14.01 -23.61
C ILE A 253 4.05 -15.12 -24.22
N SER A 254 4.90 -15.75 -23.41
CA SER A 254 5.69 -16.88 -23.89
C SER A 254 4.79 -18.08 -24.21
N LEU A 255 5.04 -18.71 -25.35
CA LEU A 255 4.31 -19.92 -25.74
C LEU A 255 4.88 -21.19 -25.11
N GLU A 256 6.17 -21.16 -24.75
CA GLU A 256 6.89 -22.34 -24.24
C GLU A 256 7.84 -21.96 -23.10
N ASN A 257 8.17 -22.96 -22.28
CA ASN A 257 9.22 -22.87 -21.27
C ASN A 257 10.58 -23.03 -21.94
N GLY A 258 11.53 -22.13 -21.67
CA GLY A 258 12.86 -22.21 -22.27
C GLY A 258 13.69 -20.97 -22.01
N SER A 259 14.83 -20.86 -22.69
CA SER A 259 15.69 -19.69 -22.65
C SER A 259 15.42 -18.79 -23.86
N THR A 260 15.34 -17.47 -23.64
CA THR A 260 15.23 -16.50 -24.73
C THR A 260 16.48 -16.53 -25.61
N THR A 261 16.29 -16.43 -26.94
CA THR A 261 17.39 -16.32 -27.89
C THR A 261 17.40 -14.95 -28.56
N THR A 262 18.58 -14.44 -28.91
CA THR A 262 18.72 -13.15 -29.60
C THR A 262 17.92 -13.11 -30.90
N HIS A 263 17.87 -14.21 -31.64
CA HIS A 263 17.11 -14.30 -32.89
C HIS A 263 15.61 -14.14 -32.66
N SER A 264 15.05 -14.82 -31.66
CA SER A 264 13.62 -14.70 -31.33
C SER A 264 13.27 -13.29 -30.84
N LEU A 265 14.10 -12.70 -29.96
CA LEU A 265 13.87 -11.35 -29.44
C LEU A 265 13.97 -10.29 -30.53
N PHE A 266 14.94 -10.39 -31.44
CA PHE A 266 15.11 -9.45 -32.54
C PHE A 266 13.90 -9.42 -33.47
N ASN A 267 13.30 -10.57 -33.75
CA ASN A 267 12.09 -10.63 -34.59
C ASN A 267 10.82 -10.14 -33.87
N LEU A 268 10.80 -10.20 -32.54
CA LEU A 268 9.65 -9.79 -31.73
C LEU A 268 9.69 -8.30 -31.34
N GLN A 269 10.88 -7.68 -31.30
CA GLN A 269 11.05 -6.26 -30.93
C GLN A 269 10.33 -5.31 -31.89
N ASP A 270 10.14 -5.71 -33.16
CA ASP A 270 9.37 -4.93 -34.14
C ASP A 270 7.88 -4.84 -33.78
N ARG A 271 7.39 -5.74 -32.92
CA ARG A 271 5.98 -5.83 -32.51
C ARG A 271 5.72 -5.29 -31.10
N GLY A 272 6.75 -4.93 -30.35
CA GLY A 272 6.59 -4.42 -28.99
C GLY A 272 7.90 -4.27 -28.23
N VAL A 273 7.83 -3.67 -27.05
CA VAL A 273 8.99 -3.49 -26.17
C VAL A 273 9.26 -4.80 -25.42
N MET A 274 10.49 -5.31 -25.51
CA MET A 274 10.91 -6.51 -24.78
C MET A 274 11.25 -6.16 -23.32
N PHE A 275 10.87 -7.04 -22.38
CA PHE A 275 11.24 -6.92 -20.97
C PHE A 275 12.51 -7.70 -20.60
N LEU A 276 12.90 -8.67 -21.42
CA LEU A 276 13.98 -9.61 -21.14
C LEU A 276 15.08 -9.50 -22.20
N GLY A 277 16.31 -9.74 -21.78
CA GLY A 277 17.47 -9.88 -22.65
C GLY A 277 17.60 -11.30 -23.21
N PRO A 278 18.66 -11.55 -24.01
CA PRO A 278 19.00 -12.90 -24.46
C PRO A 278 19.50 -13.76 -23.29
N ALA A 279 19.28 -15.08 -23.39
CA ALA A 279 19.68 -16.08 -22.40
C ALA A 279 18.95 -15.99 -21.04
N GLU A 280 17.75 -15.43 -21.01
CA GLU A 280 16.88 -15.37 -19.84
C GLU A 280 15.89 -16.54 -19.84
N GLU A 281 15.67 -17.19 -18.70
CA GLU A 281 14.68 -18.26 -18.60
C GLU A 281 13.25 -17.70 -18.55
N VAL A 282 12.36 -18.30 -19.34
CA VAL A 282 10.94 -17.94 -19.43
C VAL A 282 10.04 -19.16 -19.29
N TYR A 283 8.79 -18.91 -18.96
CA TYR A 283 7.76 -19.93 -18.83
C TYR A 283 6.41 -19.44 -19.36
N THR A 284 5.48 -20.39 -19.51
CA THR A 284 4.07 -20.17 -19.91
C THR A 284 3.15 -19.94 -18.73
#